data_AF-A0A1G8YY03-F1
#
_entry.id   AF-A0A1G8YY03-F1
#
_cell.length_a   1.000
_cell.length_b   1.000
_cell.length_c   1.000
_cell.angle_alpha   90.00
_cell.angle_beta   90.00
_cell.angle_gamma   90.00
#
_symmetry.space_group_name_H-M   'P 1'
#
loop_
_entity.id
_entity.type
_entity.pdbx_description
1 polymer ?
#
loop_
_entity_poly.entity_id
_entity_poly.type
_entity_poly.pdbx_seq_one_letter_code
_entity_poly.pdbx_strand_id
1 'polypeptide(L)'
;MTNVKFGTTVSAVLECLDFAESDLTDDERHNSRKALEHYKAAVAQTIREVFDEADVPGPAAPEPVPCTRCGAILEGERRFCTVCGMPQKKEAPGDSLERMLAKDAGTTPDDPRFKAVVARIREEQPEAWDALVQKIATATAAPKPKEAEPAKS
;
A
#
# COMPACT_ATOMS: atom_id res chain seq x y z
N MET A 1 -5.53 9.64 17.78
CA MET A 1 -4.99 11.02 17.82
C MET A 1 -4.99 11.51 16.38
N THR A 2 -5.87 12.44 16.05
CA THR A 2 -5.89 13.11 14.75
C THR A 2 -4.53 13.75 14.51
N ASN A 3 -3.86 13.40 13.42
CA ASN A 3 -2.56 13.96 13.07
C ASN A 3 -2.79 15.29 12.36
N VAL A 4 -3.15 16.31 13.15
CA VAL A 4 -3.36 17.66 12.65
C VAL A 4 -2.01 18.18 12.16
N LYS A 5 -1.89 18.39 10.84
CA LYS A 5 -0.68 18.97 10.23
C LYS A 5 -0.60 20.46 10.57
N PHE A 6 -0.20 20.77 11.80
CA PHE A 6 -0.15 22.13 12.35
C PHE A 6 0.60 23.11 11.43
N GLY A 7 1.71 22.69 10.82
CA GLY A 7 2.46 23.51 9.86
C GLY A 7 1.68 23.88 8.60
N THR A 8 0.85 22.97 8.07
CA THR A 8 -0.04 23.21 6.93
C THR A 8 -1.15 24.18 7.32
N THR A 9 -1.75 24.00 8.51
CA THR A 9 -2.76 24.91 9.04
C THR A 9 -2.23 26.34 9.17
N VAL A 10 -1.04 26.50 9.75
CA VAL A 10 -0.42 27.82 9.93
C VAL A 10 -0.12 28.47 8.58
N SER A 11 0.43 27.71 7.62
CA SER A 11 0.76 28.25 6.28
C SER A 11 -0.49 28.72 5.53
N ALA A 12 -1.55 27.90 5.50
CA ALA A 12 -2.81 28.25 4.84
C ALA A 12 -3.50 29.45 5.48
N VAL A 13 -3.43 29.56 6.82
CA VAL A 13 -3.96 30.75 7.52
C VAL A 13 -3.14 31.98 7.17
N LEU A 14 -1.81 31.90 7.18
CA LEU A 14 -0.93 33.02 6.82
C LEU A 14 -1.18 33.51 5.39
N GLU A 15 -1.40 32.61 4.43
CA GLU A 15 -1.80 32.96 3.07
C GLU A 15 -3.15 33.71 3.03
N CYS A 16 -4.12 33.30 3.86
CA CYS A 16 -5.35 34.07 4.02
C CYS A 16 -5.15 35.43 4.72
N LEU A 17 -4.12 35.58 5.57
CA LEU A 17 -3.77 36.85 6.19
C LEU A 17 -3.11 37.82 5.18
N ASP A 18 -2.47 37.32 4.12
CA ASP A 18 -1.91 38.09 2.99
C ASP A 18 -3.00 38.60 2.01
N PHE A 19 -4.15 38.99 2.56
CA PHE A 19 -5.32 39.46 1.84
C PHE A 19 -5.02 40.77 1.10
N ALA A 20 -5.21 40.79 -0.22
CA ALA A 20 -4.90 41.94 -1.08
C ALA A 20 -6.15 42.77 -1.41
N GLU A 21 -5.95 44.05 -1.76
CA GLU A 21 -7.04 44.95 -2.16
C GLU A 21 -7.75 44.48 -3.45
N SER A 22 -7.07 43.65 -4.25
CA SER A 22 -7.62 42.96 -5.43
C SER A 22 -8.66 41.90 -5.09
N ASP A 23 -8.67 41.40 -3.84
CA ASP A 23 -9.61 40.36 -3.38
C ASP A 23 -10.92 40.97 -2.87
N LEU A 24 -11.00 42.30 -2.78
CA LEU A 24 -12.19 43.04 -2.41
C LEU A 24 -13.10 43.29 -3.62
N THR A 25 -14.39 43.11 -3.40
CA THR A 25 -15.42 43.64 -4.31
C THR A 25 -15.50 45.17 -4.20
N ASP A 26 -16.16 45.80 -5.18
CA ASP A 26 -16.26 47.26 -5.23
C ASP A 26 -16.99 47.87 -4.02
N ASP A 27 -18.00 47.17 -3.52
CA ASP A 27 -18.73 47.56 -2.32
C ASP A 27 -17.88 47.37 -1.05
N GLU A 28 -17.05 46.33 -1.00
CA GLU A 28 -16.15 46.07 0.13
C GLU A 28 -14.98 47.05 0.21
N ARG A 29 -14.48 47.55 -0.93
CA ARG A 29 -13.47 48.63 -0.96
C ARG A 29 -13.96 49.91 -0.28
N HIS A 30 -15.25 50.20 -0.40
CA HIS A 30 -15.86 51.40 0.19
C HIS A 30 -16.51 51.12 1.56
N ASN A 31 -16.53 49.85 2.00
CA ASN A 31 -17.12 49.42 3.27
C ASN A 31 -16.20 48.45 4.01
N SER A 32 -15.30 49.02 4.81
CA SER A 32 -14.30 48.29 5.61
C SER A 32 -14.90 47.26 6.57
N ARG A 33 -16.16 47.43 6.99
CA ARG A 33 -16.85 46.44 7.83
C ARG A 33 -17.18 45.18 7.03
N LYS A 34 -17.64 45.34 5.79
CA LYS A 34 -17.98 44.22 4.90
C LYS A 34 -16.72 43.48 4.45
N ALA A 35 -15.65 44.20 4.14
CA ALA A 35 -14.33 43.64 3.90
C ALA A 35 -13.85 42.76 5.07
N LEU A 36 -14.00 43.23 6.31
CA LEU A 36 -13.62 42.48 7.51
C LEU A 36 -14.48 41.22 7.71
N GLU A 37 -15.78 41.27 7.40
CA GLU A 37 -16.67 40.12 7.47
C GLU A 37 -16.30 39.04 6.44
N HIS A 38 -16.01 39.46 5.21
CA HIS A 38 -15.53 38.56 4.15
C HIS A 38 -14.22 37.88 4.54
N TYR A 39 -13.24 38.66 5.03
CA TYR A 39 -11.96 38.14 5.51
C TYR A 39 -12.13 37.09 6.63
N LYS A 40 -12.96 37.38 7.64
CA LYS A 40 -13.23 36.44 8.74
C LYS A 40 -13.88 35.15 8.24
N ALA A 41 -14.79 35.26 7.28
CA ALA A 41 -15.43 34.10 6.68
C ALA A 41 -14.44 33.20 5.94
N ALA A 42 -13.53 33.81 5.16
CA ALA A 42 -12.48 33.10 4.43
C ALA A 42 -11.54 32.34 5.37
N VAL A 43 -10.99 33.01 6.39
CA VAL A 43 -10.11 32.36 7.39
C VAL A 43 -10.83 31.20 8.11
N ALA A 44 -12.10 31.41 8.50
CA ALA A 44 -12.88 30.38 9.18
C ALA A 44 -13.20 29.17 8.28
N GLN A 45 -13.31 29.36 6.97
CA GLN A 45 -13.50 28.29 6.00
C GLN A 45 -12.22 27.49 5.81
N THR A 46 -11.08 28.16 5.58
CA THR A 46 -9.77 27.52 5.43
C THR A 46 -9.42 26.65 6.65
N ILE A 47 -9.67 27.16 7.86
CA ILE A 47 -9.47 26.38 9.09
C ILE A 47 -10.31 25.10 9.05
N ARG A 48 -11.61 25.20 8.74
CA ARG A 48 -12.51 24.04 8.69
C ARG A 48 -12.04 23.00 7.68
N GLU A 49 -11.72 23.41 6.46
CA GLU A 49 -11.26 22.50 5.39
C GLU A 49 -10.00 21.72 5.79
N VAL A 50 -9.03 22.38 6.44
CA VAL A 50 -7.81 21.73 6.92
C VAL A 50 -8.09 20.70 8.02
N PHE A 51 -9.05 20.98 8.90
CA PHE A 51 -9.44 20.03 9.95
C PHE A 51 -10.29 18.88 9.38
N ASP A 52 -11.17 19.13 8.41
CA ASP A 52 -11.97 18.12 7.73
C ASP A 52 -11.08 17.14 6.93
N GLU A 53 -10.02 17.63 6.27
CA GLU A 53 -9.01 16.77 5.62
C GLU A 53 -8.27 15.88 6.65
N ALA A 54 -7.99 16.42 7.84
CA ALA A 54 -7.30 15.69 8.90
C ALA A 54 -8.17 14.62 9.60
N ASP A 55 -9.49 14.70 9.46
CA ASP A 55 -10.45 13.75 10.03
C ASP A 55 -10.85 12.63 9.06
N VAL A 56 -10.38 12.66 7.80
CA VAL A 56 -10.61 11.57 6.86
C VAL A 56 -10.06 10.27 7.46
N PRO A 57 -10.91 9.25 7.71
CA PRO A 57 -10.46 7.98 8.27
C PRO A 57 -9.39 7.39 7.35
N GLY A 58 -8.22 7.11 7.92
CA GLY A 58 -7.17 6.40 7.20
C GLY A 58 -7.68 5.07 6.64
N PRO A 59 -6.98 4.47 5.65
CA PRO A 59 -7.39 3.20 5.07
C PRO A 59 -7.65 2.20 6.19
N ALA A 60 -8.85 1.59 6.18
CA ALA A 60 -9.26 0.64 7.19
C ALA A 60 -8.18 -0.44 7.37
N ALA A 61 -7.80 -0.69 8.63
CA ALA A 61 -6.80 -1.70 8.94
C ALA A 61 -7.24 -3.05 8.33
N PRO A 62 -6.31 -3.83 7.76
CA PRO A 62 -6.65 -5.10 7.12
C PRO A 62 -7.33 -6.04 8.11
N GLU A 63 -8.42 -6.68 7.67
CA GLU A 63 -9.22 -7.57 8.51
C GLU A 63 -8.37 -8.73 9.06
N PRO A 64 -8.63 -9.16 10.31
CA PRO A 64 -7.88 -10.24 10.93
C PRO A 64 -8.21 -11.59 10.29
N VAL A 65 -7.18 -12.33 9.87
CA VAL A 65 -7.32 -13.64 9.19
C VAL A 65 -6.93 -14.77 10.12
N PRO A 66 -7.72 -15.86 10.24
CA PRO A 66 -7.35 -17.01 11.06
C PRO A 66 -6.25 -17.85 10.39
N CYS A 67 -5.30 -18.32 11.20
CA CYS A 67 -4.26 -19.22 10.75
C CYS A 67 -4.84 -20.56 10.28
N THR A 68 -4.53 -20.98 9.06
CA THR A 68 -5.03 -22.23 8.46
C THR A 68 -4.60 -23.50 9.20
N ARG A 69 -3.54 -23.43 10.02
CA ARG A 69 -2.99 -24.57 10.76
C ARG A 69 -3.41 -24.61 12.22
N CYS A 70 -3.29 -23.49 12.95
CA CYS A 70 -3.50 -23.46 14.40
C CYS A 70 -4.71 -22.63 14.84
N GLY A 71 -5.41 -21.97 13.91
CA GLY A 71 -6.59 -21.16 14.21
C GLY A 71 -6.30 -19.82 14.90
N ALA A 72 -5.04 -19.49 15.20
CA ALA A 72 -4.67 -18.20 15.79
C ALA A 72 -5.10 -17.04 14.87
N ILE A 73 -5.72 -16.01 15.45
CA ILE A 73 -6.13 -14.80 14.74
C ILE A 73 -4.89 -13.96 14.44
N LEU A 74 -4.65 -13.68 13.16
CA LEU A 74 -3.50 -12.90 12.71
C LEU A 74 -3.97 -11.52 12.27
N GLU A 75 -3.43 -10.50 12.92
CA GLU A 75 -3.64 -9.12 12.52
C GLU A 75 -2.79 -8.81 11.27
N GLY A 76 -3.48 -8.52 10.16
CA GLY A 76 -2.90 -8.10 8.88
C GLY A 76 -2.25 -9.19 8.03
N GLU A 77 -1.59 -8.75 6.95
CA GLU A 77 -0.91 -9.61 5.97
C GLU A 77 0.42 -10.15 6.51
N ARG A 78 0.38 -11.12 7.42
CA ARG A 78 1.58 -11.77 7.96
C ARG A 78 2.05 -12.90 7.03
N ARG A 79 3.34 -12.91 6.69
CA ARG A 79 3.95 -14.01 5.91
C ARG A 79 3.93 -15.33 6.67
N PHE A 80 4.10 -15.30 7.99
CA PHE A 80 4.12 -16.46 8.88
C PHE A 80 3.23 -16.24 10.09
N CYS A 81 2.63 -17.32 10.61
CA CYS A 81 1.95 -17.32 11.88
C CYS A 81 2.96 -17.14 13.01
N THR A 82 2.80 -16.11 13.84
CA THR A 82 3.67 -15.85 15.00
C THR A 82 3.53 -16.90 16.11
N VAL A 83 2.43 -17.68 16.10
CA VAL A 83 2.17 -18.72 17.10
C VAL A 83 2.78 -20.06 16.68
N CYS A 84 2.49 -20.53 15.46
CA CYS A 84 2.90 -21.87 15.02
C CYS A 84 4.00 -21.89 13.94
N GLY A 85 4.48 -20.71 13.49
CA GLY A 85 5.51 -20.58 12.46
C GLY A 85 5.06 -20.92 11.04
N MET A 86 3.80 -21.35 10.84
CA MET A 86 3.32 -21.76 9.52
C MET A 86 3.24 -20.57 8.55
N PRO A 87 3.78 -20.67 7.33
CA PRO A 87 3.57 -19.65 6.30
C PRO A 87 2.09 -19.54 5.95
N GLN A 88 1.56 -18.32 5.95
CA GLN A 88 0.14 -18.05 5.68
C GLN A 88 -0.11 -17.61 4.25
N LYS A 89 0.90 -17.02 3.62
CA LYS A 89 0.90 -16.82 2.17
C LYS A 89 1.32 -18.13 1.53
N LYS A 90 0.43 -18.78 0.77
CA LYS A 90 0.88 -19.69 -0.28
C LYS A 90 1.71 -18.84 -1.24
N GLU A 91 3.01 -19.08 -1.28
CA GLU A 91 3.91 -18.43 -2.23
C GLU A 91 3.31 -18.63 -3.62
N ALA A 92 3.03 -17.54 -4.35
CA ALA A 92 2.47 -17.68 -5.67
C ALA A 92 3.50 -18.43 -6.56
N PRO A 93 3.06 -19.20 -7.56
CA PRO A 93 4.00 -19.87 -8.46
C PRO A 93 4.97 -18.90 -9.13
N GLY A 94 4.53 -17.65 -9.37
CA GLY A 94 5.39 -16.54 -9.84
C GLY A 94 6.45 -16.12 -8.81
N ASP A 95 6.07 -15.95 -7.54
CA ASP A 95 7.02 -15.63 -6.46
C ASP A 95 8.07 -16.75 -6.31
N SER A 96 7.64 -18.00 -6.45
CA SER A 96 8.53 -19.17 -6.43
C SER A 96 9.51 -19.17 -7.62
N LEU A 97 9.04 -18.79 -8.81
CA LEU A 97 9.89 -18.64 -10.01
C LEU A 97 10.93 -17.55 -9.79
N GLU A 98 10.50 -16.37 -9.35
CA GLU A 98 11.38 -15.23 -9.06
C GLU A 98 12.43 -15.59 -8.01
N ARG A 99 12.05 -16.34 -6.97
CA ARG A 99 12.99 -16.83 -5.97
C ARG A 99 14.04 -17.79 -6.52
N MET A 100 13.66 -18.72 -7.39
CA MET A 100 14.60 -19.63 -8.05
C MET A 100 15.57 -18.86 -8.97
N LEU A 101 15.04 -17.94 -9.78
CA LEU A 101 15.85 -17.10 -10.67
C LEU A 101 16.82 -16.21 -9.90
N ALA A 102 16.39 -15.61 -8.78
CA ALA A 102 17.26 -14.81 -7.92
C ALA A 102 18.42 -15.65 -7.35
N LYS A 103 18.11 -16.88 -6.91
CA LYS A 103 19.11 -17.82 -6.38
C LYS A 103 20.14 -18.19 -7.45
N ASP A 104 19.69 -18.49 -8.67
CA ASP A 104 20.59 -18.82 -9.80
C ASP A 104 21.44 -17.62 -10.23
N ALA A 105 20.90 -16.41 -10.12
CA ALA A 105 21.62 -15.16 -10.37
C ALA A 105 22.52 -14.72 -9.20
N GLY A 106 22.57 -15.47 -8.09
CA GLY A 106 23.36 -15.12 -6.90
C GLY A 106 22.91 -13.83 -6.20
N THR A 107 21.64 -13.46 -6.35
CA THR A 107 21.04 -12.25 -5.78
C THR A 107 19.84 -12.59 -4.90
N THR A 108 19.17 -11.57 -4.36
CA THR A 108 17.92 -11.72 -3.61
C THR A 108 16.73 -11.30 -4.47
N PRO A 109 15.54 -11.89 -4.28
CA PRO A 109 14.33 -11.48 -5.00
C PRO A 109 13.96 -10.00 -4.76
N ASP A 110 14.44 -9.42 -3.65
CA ASP A 110 14.19 -8.05 -3.27
C ASP A 110 15.20 -7.04 -3.86
N ASP A 111 16.23 -7.49 -4.56
CA ASP A 111 17.22 -6.62 -5.20
C ASP A 111 16.54 -5.74 -6.29
N PRO A 112 16.71 -4.41 -6.26
CA PRO A 112 16.07 -3.51 -7.21
C PRO A 112 16.43 -3.77 -8.67
N ARG A 113 17.67 -4.19 -8.96
CA ARG A 113 18.10 -4.49 -10.34
C ARG A 113 17.49 -5.80 -10.82
N PHE A 114 17.43 -6.80 -9.93
CA PHE A 114 16.73 -8.05 -10.22
C PHE A 114 15.25 -7.81 -10.55
N LYS A 115 14.55 -7.03 -9.72
CA LYS A 115 13.14 -6.67 -9.96
C LYS A 115 12.92 -5.96 -11.29
N ALA A 116 13.81 -5.02 -11.64
CA ALA A 116 13.73 -4.32 -12.93
C ALA A 116 13.91 -5.28 -14.12
N VAL A 117 14.83 -6.25 -14.02
CA VAL A 117 15.05 -7.26 -15.07
C VAL A 117 13.84 -8.19 -15.20
N VAL A 118 13.30 -8.68 -14.09
CA VAL A 118 12.08 -9.52 -14.10
C VAL A 118 10.90 -8.76 -14.70
N ALA A 119 10.70 -7.49 -14.32
CA ALA A 119 9.65 -6.64 -14.87
C ALA A 119 9.79 -6.51 -16.40
N ARG A 120 11.00 -6.23 -16.90
CA ARG A 120 11.27 -6.17 -18.33
C ARG A 120 10.98 -7.50 -19.04
N ILE A 121 11.35 -8.64 -18.46
CA ILE A 121 11.05 -9.97 -19.04
C ILE A 121 9.53 -10.21 -19.11
N ARG A 122 8.79 -9.80 -18.08
CA ARG A 122 7.32 -9.92 -18.04
C ARG A 122 6.64 -9.05 -19.10
N GLU A 123 7.22 -7.90 -19.44
CA GLU A 123 6.73 -7.02 -20.51
C GLU A 123 7.11 -7.52 -21.90
N GLU A 124 8.36 -7.96 -22.10
CA GLU A 124 8.88 -8.39 -23.40
C GLU A 124 8.39 -9.78 -23.80
N GLN A 125 8.15 -10.67 -22.83
CA GLN A 125 7.78 -12.07 -23.06
C GLN A 125 6.69 -12.57 -22.09
N PRO A 126 5.46 -12.01 -22.16
CA PRO A 126 4.39 -12.36 -21.25
C PRO A 126 4.00 -13.85 -21.36
N GLU A 127 3.86 -14.39 -22.57
CA GLU A 127 3.44 -15.79 -22.75
C GLU A 127 4.49 -16.80 -22.26
N ALA A 128 5.78 -16.52 -22.47
CA ALA A 128 6.85 -17.39 -21.99
C ALA A 128 6.93 -17.36 -20.46
N TRP A 129 6.74 -16.19 -19.84
CA TRP A 129 6.65 -16.05 -18.40
C TRP A 129 5.47 -16.84 -17.83
N ASP A 130 4.27 -16.69 -18.40
CA ASP A 130 3.08 -17.38 -17.94
C ASP A 130 3.21 -18.91 -18.07
N ALA A 131 3.80 -19.39 -19.17
CA ALA A 131 4.08 -20.82 -19.36
C ALA A 131 5.03 -21.38 -18.28
N LEU A 132 6.03 -20.61 -17.84
CA LEU A 132 6.93 -21.00 -16.75
C LEU A 132 6.21 -21.01 -15.40
N VAL A 133 5.40 -19.99 -15.12
CA VAL A 133 4.58 -19.90 -13.91
C VAL A 133 3.62 -21.10 -13.81
N GLN A 134 2.98 -21.48 -14.92
CA GLN A 134 2.09 -22.66 -14.98
C GLN A 134 2.83 -23.98 -14.75
N LYS A 135 4.04 -24.13 -15.29
CA LYS A 135 4.89 -25.31 -15.01
C LYS A 135 5.25 -25.42 -13.53
N ILE A 136 5.50 -24.30 -12.86
CA ILE A 136 5.79 -24.30 -11.42
C ILE A 136 4.52 -24.56 -10.60
N ALA A 137 3.37 -24.01 -11.01
CA ALA A 137 2.09 -24.28 -10.38
C ALA A 137 1.73 -25.78 -10.40
N THR A 138 1.93 -26.43 -11.55
CA THR A 138 1.69 -27.87 -11.70
C THR A 138 2.69 -28.73 -10.93
N ALA A 139 3.98 -28.35 -10.91
CA ALA A 139 5.01 -29.04 -10.13
C ALA A 139 4.76 -28.93 -8.61
N THR A 140 4.25 -27.80 -8.12
CA THR A 140 3.93 -27.59 -6.69
C THR A 140 2.60 -28.22 -6.27
N ALA A 141 1.68 -28.50 -7.22
CA ALA A 141 0.40 -29.13 -6.97
C ALA A 141 0.43 -30.68 -7.03
N ALA A 142 1.45 -31.27 -7.64
CA ALA A 142 1.55 -32.73 -7.77
C ALA A 142 1.86 -33.42 -6.42
N PRO A 143 1.06 -34.41 -5.98
CA PRO A 143 1.37 -35.17 -4.77
C PRO A 143 2.61 -36.04 -4.99
N LYS A 144 3.53 -36.06 -4.01
CA LYS A 144 4.72 -36.94 -3.99
C LYS A 144 4.31 -38.39 -4.30
N PRO A 145 4.92 -39.09 -5.28
CA PRO A 145 4.69 -40.52 -5.45
C PRO A 145 5.18 -41.25 -4.20
N LYS A 146 4.31 -42.08 -3.61
CA LYS A 146 4.68 -43.00 -2.52
C LYS A 146 5.72 -43.96 -3.07
N GLU A 147 6.94 -43.92 -2.53
CA GLU A 147 7.95 -44.95 -2.76
C GLU A 147 7.32 -46.31 -2.41
N ALA A 148 7.18 -47.17 -3.43
CA ALA A 148 6.72 -48.54 -3.24
C ALA A 148 7.84 -49.33 -2.54
N GLU A 149 7.52 -49.83 -1.35
CA GLU A 149 8.34 -50.75 -0.58
C GLU A 149 8.63 -52.01 -1.42
N PRO A 150 9.89 -52.46 -1.58
CA PRO A 150 10.19 -53.62 -2.40
C PRO A 150 9.70 -54.89 -1.70
N ALA A 151 8.90 -55.67 -2.43
CA ALA A 151 8.42 -56.98 -2.01
C ALA A 151 9.61 -57.90 -1.65
N LYS A 152 9.71 -58.27 -0.38
CA LYS A 152 10.55 -59.40 0.05
C LYS A 152 9.80 -60.68 -0.28
N SER A 153 10.38 -61.48 -1.17
CA SER A 153 9.99 -62.87 -1.43
C SER A 153 10.80 -63.83 -0.58
#